data_AF-A0A954ZW41-F1
#
_entry.id   AF-A0A954ZW41-F1
#
_cell.length_a   1.000
_cell.length_b   1.000
_cell.length_c   1.000
_cell.angle_alpha   90.00
_cell.angle_beta   90.00
_cell.angle_gamma   90.00
#
_symmetry.space_group_name_H-M   'P 1'
#
loop_
_entity.id
_entity.type
_entity.pdbx_description
1 polymer ?
#
loop_
_entity_poly.entity_id
_entity_poly.type
_entity_poly.pdbx_seq_one_letter_code
_entity_poly.pdbx_strand_id
1 'polypeptide(L)'
;LGLNALPDARSNPPYNLDMLKRGDFAFRTEAEDNIESVDLRLLRFDLPGKGYRRLVLSGRPTSEVPNVLRSLIEEAINTSKLPLTELLVSQARLSFKFRGQNGKRGKTLTFEVTYPDRCNLKDQGYDAIARKYLAKWGIASG
;
A
#
# COMPACT_ATOMS: atom_id res chain seq x y z
N LEU A 1 -5.12 -6.02 42.21
CA LEU A 1 -4.22 -5.44 41.18
C LEU A 1 -4.76 -5.82 39.81
N GLY A 2 -5.53 -4.94 39.17
CA GLY A 2 -6.09 -5.17 37.85
C GLY A 2 -5.03 -4.93 36.79
N LEU A 3 -4.67 -5.97 36.04
CA LEU A 3 -3.86 -5.83 34.83
C LEU A 3 -4.74 -5.14 33.79
N ASN A 4 -4.49 -3.86 33.54
CA ASN A 4 -5.09 -3.16 32.41
C ASN A 4 -4.70 -3.94 31.15
N ALA A 5 -5.69 -4.55 30.49
CA ALA A 5 -5.51 -5.13 29.17
C ALA A 5 -4.91 -4.05 28.25
N LEU A 6 -3.76 -4.34 27.65
CA LEU A 6 -3.19 -3.48 26.61
C LEU A 6 -4.28 -3.25 25.55
N PRO A 7 -4.48 -2.02 25.08
CA PRO A 7 -5.45 -1.76 24.02
C PRO A 7 -5.17 -2.70 22.84
N ASP A 8 -6.21 -3.38 22.35
CA ASP A 8 -6.08 -4.21 21.15
C ASP A 8 -5.60 -3.31 20.02
N ALA A 9 -4.45 -3.61 19.43
CA ALA A 9 -3.88 -2.85 18.32
C ALA A 9 -4.85 -2.76 17.12
N ARG A 10 -5.88 -3.61 17.08
CA ARG A 10 -6.97 -3.57 16.10
C ARG A 10 -8.03 -2.50 16.37
N SER A 11 -8.10 -1.93 17.58
CA SER A 11 -9.07 -0.89 17.91
C SER A 11 -8.77 0.45 17.22
N ASN A 12 -7.51 0.71 16.89
CA ASN A 12 -7.09 1.83 16.05
C ASN A 12 -5.82 1.44 15.28
N PRO A 13 -5.95 0.68 14.18
CA PRO A 13 -4.79 0.17 13.47
C PRO A 13 -3.99 1.34 12.87
N PRO A 14 -2.66 1.35 13.02
CA PRO A 14 -1.85 2.44 12.51
C PRO A 14 -1.81 2.49 10.97
N TYR A 15 -2.32 1.45 10.29
CA TYR A 15 -2.46 1.43 8.84
C TYR A 15 -3.89 1.08 8.38
N ASN A 16 -4.40 1.87 7.43
CA ASN A 16 -5.62 1.61 6.70
C ASN A 16 -5.31 1.44 5.20
N LEU A 17 -5.35 0.19 4.72
CA LEU A 17 -5.01 -0.12 3.32
C LEU A 17 -6.23 -0.11 2.39
N ASP A 18 -7.45 0.05 2.92
CA ASP A 18 -8.68 -0.12 2.14
C ASP A 18 -8.86 0.94 1.06
N MET A 19 -8.28 2.12 1.24
CA MET A 19 -8.31 3.17 0.24
C MET A 19 -7.60 2.80 -1.06
N LEU A 20 -6.65 1.86 -1.02
CA LEU A 20 -5.94 1.36 -2.21
C LEU A 20 -6.85 0.53 -3.13
N LYS A 21 -8.05 0.15 -2.67
CA LYS A 21 -9.08 -0.50 -3.49
C LYS A 21 -9.82 0.49 -4.39
N ARG A 22 -9.78 1.79 -4.06
CA ARG A 22 -10.58 2.80 -4.75
C ARG A 22 -9.97 3.12 -6.12
N GLY A 23 -10.83 3.22 -7.14
CA GLY A 23 -10.38 3.49 -8.51
C GLY A 23 -9.88 4.91 -8.74
N ASP A 24 -10.28 5.84 -7.87
CA ASP A 24 -9.92 7.26 -7.91
C ASP A 24 -8.68 7.58 -7.05
N PHE A 25 -8.08 6.59 -6.39
CA PHE A 25 -6.95 6.80 -5.51
C PHE A 25 -5.70 7.16 -6.32
N ALA A 26 -5.07 8.29 -5.99
CA ALA A 26 -3.89 8.80 -6.66
C ALA A 26 -2.75 9.06 -5.67
N PHE A 27 -1.55 8.58 -5.99
CA PHE A 27 -0.33 8.82 -5.23
C PHE A 27 0.23 10.23 -5.48
N ARG A 28 -0.50 11.26 -5.05
CA ARG A 28 -0.08 12.66 -5.22
C ARG A 28 1.18 12.94 -4.41
N THR A 29 2.16 13.57 -5.03
CA THR A 29 3.45 13.93 -4.44
C THR A 29 3.79 15.40 -4.66
N GLU A 30 4.68 15.93 -3.84
CA GLU A 30 5.23 17.28 -3.90
C GLU A 30 6.55 17.24 -4.66
N ALA A 31 6.76 18.20 -5.55
CA ALA A 31 7.95 18.26 -6.40
C ALA A 31 9.26 18.31 -5.57
N GLU A 32 9.21 18.94 -4.40
CA GLU A 32 10.35 19.10 -3.48
C GLU A 32 10.90 17.78 -2.94
N ASP A 33 10.07 16.73 -2.85
CA ASP A 33 10.50 15.41 -2.39
C ASP A 33 11.17 14.57 -3.49
N ASN A 34 11.27 15.12 -4.71
CA ASN A 34 11.98 14.53 -5.85
C ASN A 34 11.51 13.12 -6.23
N ILE A 35 10.22 12.82 -6.01
CA ILE A 35 9.61 11.56 -6.43
C ILE A 35 9.27 11.65 -7.92
N GLU A 36 9.77 10.69 -8.68
CA GLU A 36 9.46 10.51 -10.10
C GLU A 36 8.15 9.76 -10.29
N SER A 37 7.98 8.63 -9.59
CA SER A 37 6.74 7.86 -9.62
C SER A 37 6.55 7.06 -8.34
N VAL A 38 5.30 6.71 -8.06
CA VAL A 38 4.92 5.76 -7.02
C VAL A 38 4.08 4.68 -7.68
N ASP A 39 4.57 3.45 -7.63
CA ASP A 39 3.89 2.31 -8.22
C ASP A 39 3.37 1.39 -7.12
N LEU A 40 2.09 1.03 -7.18
CA LEU A 40 1.56 -0.10 -6.42
C LEU A 40 1.95 -1.40 -7.12
N ARG A 41 2.66 -2.27 -6.42
CA ARG A 41 3.30 -3.48 -6.98
C ARG A 41 2.61 -4.77 -6.58
N LEU A 42 1.97 -4.77 -5.42
CA LEU A 42 1.21 -5.89 -4.91
C LEU A 42 0.06 -5.41 -4.03
N LEU A 43 -1.09 -6.06 -4.15
CA LEU A 43 -2.17 -6.04 -3.17
C LEU A 43 -2.50 -7.47 -2.77
N ARG A 44 -2.71 -7.67 -1.47
CA ARG A 44 -3.21 -8.92 -0.92
C ARG A 44 -4.54 -8.67 -0.25
N PHE A 45 -5.54 -9.45 -0.64
CA PHE A 45 -6.86 -9.47 -0.02
C PHE A 45 -7.00 -10.72 0.83
N ASP A 46 -7.47 -10.55 2.06
CA ASP A 46 -7.96 -11.68 2.85
C ASP A 46 -9.42 -11.93 2.48
N LEU A 47 -9.75 -13.18 2.15
CA LEU A 47 -11.08 -13.57 1.71
C LEU A 47 -11.91 -14.06 2.92
N PRO A 48 -13.19 -13.67 3.02
CA PRO A 48 -14.06 -14.17 4.07
C PRO A 48 -14.30 -15.70 3.96
N GLY A 49 -14.60 -16.33 5.10
CA GLY A 49 -14.96 -17.75 5.21
C GLY A 49 -13.88 -18.64 5.82
N LYS A 50 -14.08 -19.97 5.71
CA LYS A 50 -13.20 -20.98 6.31
C LYS A 50 -11.90 -21.15 5.49
N GLY A 51 -10.76 -21.31 6.18
CA GLY A 51 -9.51 -21.78 5.56
C GLY A 51 -8.45 -20.75 5.19
N TYR A 52 -8.43 -19.55 5.80
CA TYR A 52 -7.38 -18.52 5.59
C TYR A 52 -7.03 -18.30 4.11
N ARG A 53 -8.05 -18.11 3.28
CA ARG A 53 -7.85 -17.90 1.84
C ARG A 53 -7.42 -16.47 1.56
N ARG A 54 -6.51 -16.30 0.61
CA ARG A 54 -5.99 -14.99 0.20
C ARG A 54 -5.96 -14.89 -1.32
N LEU A 55 -6.24 -13.71 -1.82
CA LEU A 55 -6.01 -13.34 -3.22
C LEU A 55 -4.81 -12.39 -3.25
N VAL A 56 -3.80 -12.71 -4.05
CA VAL A 56 -2.62 -11.86 -4.25
C VAL A 56 -2.62 -11.37 -5.68
N LEU A 57 -2.69 -10.06 -5.86
CA LEU A 57 -2.56 -9.40 -7.15
C LEU A 57 -1.19 -8.72 -7.20
N SER A 58 -0.38 -9.05 -8.19
CA SER A 58 0.94 -8.44 -8.37
C SER A 58 1.19 -8.12 -9.83
N GLY A 59 1.80 -6.97 -10.09
CA GLY A 59 2.08 -6.53 -11.46
C GLY A 59 3.14 -5.46 -11.51
N ARG A 60 3.71 -5.28 -12.70
CA ARG A 60 4.61 -4.17 -13.03
C ARG A 60 3.90 -3.27 -14.04
N PRO A 61 3.69 -1.98 -13.74
CA PRO A 61 3.31 -1.01 -14.76
C PRO A 61 4.26 -1.07 -15.96
N THR A 62 3.70 -1.11 -17.16
CA THR A 62 4.41 -0.93 -18.43
C THR A 62 3.84 0.28 -19.17
N SER A 63 4.45 0.67 -20.30
CA SER A 63 3.91 1.71 -21.17
C SER A 63 2.53 1.36 -21.71
N GLU A 64 2.28 0.08 -21.96
CA GLU A 64 1.02 -0.44 -22.51
C GLU A 64 -0.05 -0.58 -21.42
N VAL A 65 0.36 -0.93 -20.20
CA VAL A 65 -0.54 -1.13 -19.06
C VAL A 65 -0.02 -0.39 -17.83
N PRO A 66 -0.18 0.94 -17.75
CA PRO A 66 0.35 1.74 -16.65
C PRO A 66 -0.35 1.44 -15.31
N ASN A 67 -1.60 0.99 -15.36
CA ASN A 67 -2.43 0.70 -14.17
C ASN A 67 -2.70 -0.80 -13.98
N VAL A 68 -1.70 -1.66 -14.23
CA VAL A 68 -1.86 -3.13 -14.24
C VAL A 68 -2.59 -3.70 -13.01
N LEU A 69 -2.29 -3.21 -11.80
CA LEU A 69 -2.96 -3.70 -10.61
C LEU A 69 -4.43 -3.30 -10.56
N ARG A 70 -4.80 -2.16 -11.12
CA ARG A 70 -6.20 -1.74 -11.17
C ARG A 70 -7.00 -2.69 -12.06
N SER A 71 -6.49 -2.99 -13.24
CA SER A 71 -7.09 -3.96 -14.16
C SER A 71 -7.23 -5.34 -13.51
N LEU A 72 -6.20 -5.79 -12.77
CA LEU A 72 -6.23 -7.05 -12.03
C LEU A 72 -7.26 -7.05 -10.89
N ILE A 73 -7.47 -5.93 -10.19
CA ILE A 73 -8.51 -5.82 -9.15
C ILE A 73 -9.89 -5.99 -9.79
N GLU A 74 -10.15 -5.29 -10.89
CA GLU A 74 -11.44 -5.34 -11.60
C GLU A 74 -11.72 -6.74 -12.16
N GLU A 75 -10.72 -7.38 -12.77
CA GLU A 75 -10.81 -8.76 -13.23
C GLU A 75 -11.10 -9.73 -12.07
N ALA A 76 -10.37 -9.62 -10.96
CA ALA A 76 -10.55 -10.51 -9.83
C ALA A 76 -11.91 -10.37 -9.14
N ILE A 77 -12.45 -9.15 -9.03
CA ILE A 77 -13.81 -8.92 -8.52
C ILE A 77 -14.84 -9.59 -9.44
N ASN A 78 -14.71 -9.37 -10.76
CA ASN A 78 -15.64 -9.95 -11.74
C ASN A 78 -15.62 -11.48 -11.72
N THR A 79 -14.44 -12.11 -11.59
CA THR A 79 -14.32 -13.57 -11.55
C THR A 79 -14.78 -14.18 -10.22
N SER A 80 -14.46 -13.54 -9.09
CA SER A 80 -14.76 -14.10 -7.75
C SER A 80 -16.22 -13.95 -7.33
N LYS A 81 -16.98 -13.06 -7.98
CA LYS A 81 -18.35 -12.67 -7.60
C LYS A 81 -18.47 -12.14 -6.16
N LEU A 82 -17.36 -11.76 -5.53
CA LEU A 82 -17.34 -11.14 -4.21
C LEU A 82 -17.35 -9.62 -4.37
N PRO A 83 -18.19 -8.89 -3.62
CA PRO A 83 -18.14 -7.44 -3.67
C PRO A 83 -16.82 -6.95 -3.04
N LEU A 84 -16.19 -5.95 -3.68
CA LEU A 84 -14.92 -5.38 -3.20
C LEU A 84 -14.99 -4.86 -1.76
N THR A 85 -16.19 -4.49 -1.30
CA THR A 85 -16.48 -4.04 0.07
C THR A 85 -16.31 -5.13 1.12
N GLU A 86 -16.42 -6.41 0.75
CA GLU A 86 -16.24 -7.55 1.67
C GLU A 86 -14.79 -8.04 1.74
N LEU A 87 -13.93 -7.57 0.83
CA LEU A 87 -12.53 -7.96 0.77
C LEU A 87 -11.71 -7.04 1.64
N LEU A 88 -10.92 -7.52 2.59
CA LEU A 88 -9.99 -6.69 3.37
C LEU A 88 -8.62 -6.65 2.68
N VAL A 89 -8.04 -5.47 2.44
CA VAL A 89 -6.64 -5.41 1.99
C VAL A 89 -5.73 -5.65 3.19
N SER A 90 -5.06 -6.80 3.22
CA SER A 90 -4.19 -7.19 4.32
C SER A 90 -2.71 -6.88 4.09
N GLN A 91 -2.31 -6.58 2.85
CA GLN A 91 -0.95 -6.14 2.51
C GLN A 91 -0.92 -5.33 1.22
N ALA A 92 -0.03 -4.34 1.18
CA ALA A 92 0.34 -3.60 -0.01
C ALA A 92 1.87 -3.54 -0.15
N ARG A 93 2.38 -3.65 -1.38
CA ARG A 93 3.78 -3.36 -1.72
C ARG A 93 3.83 -2.14 -2.62
N LEU A 94 4.58 -1.13 -2.20
CA LEU A 94 4.76 0.14 -2.89
C LEU A 94 6.20 0.27 -3.37
N SER A 95 6.40 0.93 -4.51
CA SER A 95 7.71 1.24 -5.06
C SER A 95 7.79 2.72 -5.41
N PHE A 96 8.60 3.47 -4.66
CA PHE A 96 8.91 4.86 -4.94
C PHE A 96 10.14 4.93 -5.82
N LYS A 97 10.06 5.68 -6.92
CA LYS A 97 11.21 6.04 -7.75
C LYS A 97 11.55 7.49 -7.47
N PHE A 98 12.78 7.75 -7.06
CA PHE A 98 13.31 9.08 -6.82
C PHE A 98 14.19 9.51 -7.98
N ARG A 99 14.04 10.77 -8.40
CA ARG A 99 14.86 11.37 -9.46
C ARG A 99 16.33 11.37 -9.05
N GLY A 100 17.20 11.23 -10.05
CA GLY A 100 18.63 11.45 -9.87
C GLY A 100 18.92 12.93 -9.59
N GLN A 101 19.90 13.21 -8.74
CA GLN A 101 20.33 14.56 -8.40
C GLN A 101 21.85 14.68 -8.55
N ASN A 102 22.33 15.85 -9.00
CA ASN A 102 23.76 16.17 -9.10
C ASN A 102 24.57 15.11 -9.86
N GLY A 103 24.05 14.67 -11.02
CA GLY A 103 24.68 13.64 -11.86
C GLY A 103 24.60 12.21 -11.31
N LYS A 104 23.97 11.99 -10.15
CA LYS A 104 23.76 10.64 -9.60
C LYS A 104 22.52 9.99 -10.19
N ARG A 105 22.57 8.67 -10.35
CA ARG A 105 21.41 7.85 -10.75
C ARG A 105 20.32 7.95 -9.68
N GLY A 106 19.06 7.99 -10.13
CA GLY A 106 17.89 7.89 -9.27
C GLY A 106 17.87 6.59 -8.46
N LYS A 107 17.12 6.60 -7.36
CA LYS A 107 17.00 5.44 -6.45
C LYS A 107 15.57 4.93 -6.42
N THR A 108 15.41 3.62 -6.32
CA THR A 108 14.12 2.98 -6.07
C THR A 108 14.06 2.47 -4.65
N LEU A 109 12.98 2.81 -3.93
CA LEU A 109 12.65 2.28 -2.61
C LEU A 109 11.39 1.43 -2.74
N THR A 110 11.51 0.13 -2.45
CA THR A 110 10.38 -0.79 -2.40
C THR A 110 10.15 -1.21 -0.96
N PHE A 111 8.92 -1.10 -0.50
CA PHE A 111 8.55 -1.42 0.88
C PHE A 111 7.15 -2.04 0.94
N GLU A 112 6.82 -2.60 2.09
CA GLU A 112 5.56 -3.28 2.34
C GLU A 112 4.88 -2.69 3.58
N VAL A 113 3.55 -2.62 3.49
CA VAL A 113 2.67 -2.35 4.62
C VAL A 113 1.74 -3.55 4.75
N THR A 114 1.66 -4.13 5.94
CA THR A 114 0.82 -5.27 6.27
C THR A 114 -0.07 -4.90 7.45
N TYR A 115 -1.37 -4.98 7.24
CA TYR A 115 -2.36 -4.74 8.28
C TYR A 115 -2.20 -5.76 9.44
N PRO A 116 -2.37 -5.36 10.71
CA PRO A 116 -2.74 -4.00 11.14
C PRO A 116 -1.58 -3.03 11.32
N ASP A 117 -0.36 -3.50 11.60
CA ASP A 117 0.67 -2.69 12.25
C ASP A 117 2.09 -2.85 11.70
N ARG A 118 2.29 -3.63 10.63
CA ARG A 118 3.63 -3.91 10.11
C ARG A 118 3.96 -3.04 8.91
N CYS A 119 5.07 -2.31 9.00
CA CYS A 119 5.70 -1.64 7.87
C CYS A 119 7.22 -1.79 7.96
N ASN A 120 7.88 -2.11 6.85
CA ASN A 120 9.33 -2.33 6.81
C ASN A 120 10.14 -1.08 6.41
N LEU A 121 9.50 0.10 6.34
CA LEU A 121 10.21 1.37 6.24
C LEU A 121 11.04 1.61 7.51
N LYS A 122 12.14 2.34 7.34
CA LYS A 122 12.98 2.88 8.41
C LYS A 122 12.67 4.37 8.65
N ASP A 123 13.40 5.02 9.55
CA ASP A 123 13.12 6.39 9.99
C ASP A 123 14.07 7.44 9.41
N GLN A 124 14.75 7.14 8.29
CA GLN A 124 15.77 8.02 7.72
C GLN A 124 15.74 8.05 6.19
N GLY A 125 16.21 9.16 5.63
CA GLY A 125 16.36 9.35 4.19
C GLY A 125 15.06 9.14 3.41
N TYR A 126 15.13 8.36 2.34
CA TYR A 126 13.97 8.07 1.48
C TYR A 126 12.83 7.37 2.21
N ASP A 127 13.13 6.58 3.24
CA ASP A 127 12.10 5.89 4.03
C ASP A 127 11.24 6.89 4.82
N ALA A 128 11.85 7.94 5.36
CA ALA A 128 11.13 9.02 6.05
C ALA A 128 10.19 9.77 5.09
N ILE A 129 10.64 10.00 3.85
CA ILE A 129 9.79 10.57 2.78
C ILE A 129 8.62 9.64 2.47
N ALA A 130 8.86 8.33 2.32
CA ALA A 130 7.77 7.38 2.09
C ALA A 130 6.76 7.37 3.25
N ARG A 131 7.21 7.41 4.52
CA ARG A 131 6.32 7.53 5.69
C ARG A 131 5.48 8.81 5.66
N LYS A 132 6.08 9.96 5.34
CA LYS A 132 5.37 11.25 5.15
C LYS A 132 4.20 11.06 4.17
N TYR A 133 4.42 10.36 3.07
CA TYR A 133 3.36 10.11 2.08
C TYR A 133 2.31 9.11 2.52
N LEU A 134 2.68 8.05 3.24
CA LEU A 134 1.68 7.15 3.83
C LEU A 134 0.70 7.92 4.73
N ALA A 135 1.20 8.85 5.55
CA ALA A 135 0.36 9.70 6.39
C ALA A 135 -0.47 10.68 5.54
N LYS A 136 0.13 11.40 4.57
CA LYS A 136 -0.58 12.34 3.68
C LYS A 136 -1.70 11.68 2.88
N TRP A 137 -1.51 10.42 2.49
CA TRP A 137 -2.51 9.68 1.75
C TRP A 137 -3.56 9.04 2.66
N GLY A 138 -3.45 9.13 3.98
CA GLY A 138 -4.37 8.48 4.93
C GLY A 138 -4.17 6.97 5.05
N ILE A 139 -3.06 6.44 4.55
CA ILE A 139 -2.69 5.02 4.67
C ILE A 139 -2.15 4.74 6.07
N ALA A 140 -1.40 5.68 6.65
CA ALA A 140 -0.92 5.61 8.02
C ALA A 140 -1.68 6.63 8.89
N SER A 141 -2.02 6.25 10.12
CA SER A 141 -2.39 7.24 11.15
C SER A 141 -1.16 8.08 11.46
N GLY A 142 -1.24 9.39 11.21
CA GLY A 142 -0.15 10.34 11.47
C GLY A 142 0.15 10.55 12.95
#